data_AF-A0A9W3FCQ8-F1
#
_entry.id   AF-A0A9W3FCQ8-F1
#
_cell.length_a   1.000
_cell.length_b   1.000
_cell.length_c   1.000
_cell.angle_alpha   90.00
_cell.angle_beta   90.00
_cell.angle_gamma   90.00
#
_symmetry.space_group_name_H-M   'P 1'
#
loop_
_entity.id
_entity.type
_entity.pdbx_description
1 polymer ?
#
loop_
_entity_poly.entity_id
_entity_poly.type
_entity_poly.pdbx_seq_one_letter_code
_entity_poly.pdbx_strand_id
1 'polypeptide(L)'
;CNTCRVALYGTEAQRAHYKTDWHRYNLRRKVAGMAPVSAEGFQERVRAQRALAEPESKGAATYCAVCSKKFASFKAYENHLKSRRHVELEKKAVSRKVEIKNEKNLEKGLGVDSVDKDAVNAAIQQAIKAQTSMSPKKAPLVPEAESPSPVAVAAGGRGTQQRDPAEKPPRLQWFEQQAKKLAKQQREEESEEDLDGD
;
A
#
# COMPACT_ATOMS: atom_id res chain seq x y z
N CYS A 1 7.93 -48.56 -28.51
CA CYS A 1 8.07 -48.33 -27.05
C CYS A 1 6.69 -48.35 -26.39
N ASN A 2 6.44 -49.30 -25.49
CA ASN A 2 5.11 -49.49 -24.87
C ASN A 2 4.73 -48.35 -23.92
N THR A 3 5.70 -47.75 -23.23
CA THR A 3 5.46 -46.62 -22.31
C THR A 3 5.03 -45.36 -23.04
N CYS A 4 5.62 -45.10 -24.22
CA CYS A 4 5.39 -43.86 -24.97
C CYS A 4 4.43 -44.00 -26.15
N ARG A 5 3.93 -45.21 -26.44
CA ARG A 5 3.01 -45.53 -27.57
C ARG A 5 3.52 -45.07 -28.94
N VAL A 6 4.82 -45.24 -29.18
CA VAL A 6 5.52 -44.82 -30.41
C VAL A 6 6.29 -46.00 -31.02
N ALA A 7 6.21 -46.14 -32.34
CA ALA A 7 7.06 -47.03 -33.11
C ALA A 7 8.45 -46.39 -33.31
N LEU A 8 9.51 -47.15 -33.03
CA LEU A 8 10.89 -46.71 -33.21
C LEU A 8 11.51 -47.65 -34.24
N TYR A 9 12.01 -47.08 -35.34
CA TYR A 9 12.61 -47.85 -36.43
C TYR A 9 14.13 -47.84 -36.24
N GLY A 10 14.70 -49.03 -35.99
CA GLY A 10 16.13 -49.20 -35.79
C GLY A 10 16.57 -49.17 -34.31
N THR A 11 17.66 -49.86 -34.04
CA THR A 11 18.23 -50.03 -32.69
C THR A 11 18.84 -48.73 -32.15
N GLU A 12 19.38 -47.89 -33.03
CA GLU A 12 19.91 -46.57 -32.67
C GLU A 12 18.79 -45.63 -32.18
N ALA A 13 17.70 -45.52 -32.96
CA ALA A 13 16.53 -44.72 -32.59
C ALA A 13 15.93 -45.19 -31.25
N GLN A 14 15.93 -46.50 -31.00
CA GLN A 14 15.52 -47.06 -29.72
C GLN A 14 16.41 -46.55 -28.57
N ARG A 15 17.73 -46.69 -28.68
CA ARG A 15 18.66 -46.20 -27.64
C ARG A 15 18.55 -44.69 -27.42
N ALA A 16 18.42 -43.92 -28.48
CA ALA A 16 18.23 -42.47 -28.40
C ALA A 16 16.94 -42.13 -27.65
N HIS A 17 15.82 -42.78 -27.99
CA HIS A 17 14.53 -42.58 -27.34
C HIS A 17 14.58 -42.82 -25.83
N TYR A 18 15.15 -43.93 -25.37
CA TYR A 18 15.23 -44.24 -23.93
C TYR A 18 16.06 -43.21 -23.12
N LYS A 19 16.92 -42.44 -23.78
CA LYS A 19 17.69 -41.34 -23.14
C LYS A 19 16.94 -40.00 -23.12
N THR A 20 15.87 -39.85 -23.90
CA THR A 20 15.12 -38.59 -23.97
C THR A 20 14.34 -38.32 -22.69
N ASP A 21 14.16 -37.03 -22.38
CA ASP A 21 13.35 -36.62 -21.24
C ASP A 21 11.86 -36.91 -21.44
N TRP A 22 11.39 -36.99 -22.69
CA TRP A 22 10.03 -37.45 -23.00
C TRP A 22 9.78 -38.88 -22.51
N HIS A 23 10.73 -39.80 -22.76
CA HIS A 23 10.62 -41.18 -22.28
C HIS A 23 10.63 -41.25 -20.74
N ARG A 24 11.57 -40.53 -20.10
CA ARG A 24 11.65 -40.46 -18.62
C ARG A 24 10.38 -39.88 -18.00
N TYR A 25 9.80 -38.85 -18.62
CA TYR A 25 8.57 -38.22 -18.16
C TYR A 25 7.38 -39.19 -18.24
N ASN A 26 7.21 -39.86 -19.38
CA ASN A 26 6.15 -40.86 -19.55
C ASN A 26 6.35 -42.08 -18.65
N LEU A 27 7.59 -42.48 -18.37
CA LEU A 27 7.87 -43.54 -17.41
C LEU A 27 7.42 -43.16 -15.99
N ARG A 28 7.72 -41.94 -15.53
CA ARG A 28 7.25 -41.43 -14.24
C ARG A 28 5.73 -41.36 -14.17
N ARG A 29 5.07 -40.91 -15.25
CA ARG A 29 3.60 -40.92 -15.34
C ARG A 29 3.01 -42.32 -15.26
N LYS A 30 3.61 -43.29 -15.95
CA LYS A 30 3.17 -44.69 -15.92
C LYS A 30 3.27 -45.28 -14.51
N VAL A 31 4.36 -45.00 -13.78
CA VAL A 31 4.51 -45.41 -12.38
C VAL A 31 3.44 -44.77 -11.49
N ALA A 32 3.05 -43.53 -11.77
CA ALA A 32 1.95 -42.85 -11.08
C ALA A 32 0.54 -43.25 -11.56
N GLY A 33 0.40 -44.29 -12.39
CA GLY A 33 -0.91 -44.74 -12.91
C GLY A 33 -1.56 -43.77 -13.90
N MET A 34 -0.82 -42.77 -14.39
CA MET A 34 -1.33 -41.76 -15.32
C MET A 34 -1.10 -42.15 -16.78
N ALA A 35 -1.98 -41.70 -17.66
CA ALA A 35 -1.83 -41.89 -19.10
C ALA A 35 -0.56 -41.21 -19.64
N PRO A 36 0.14 -41.84 -20.61
CA PRO A 36 1.32 -41.23 -21.25
C PRO A 36 0.93 -40.01 -22.09
N VAL A 37 1.85 -39.04 -22.18
CA VAL A 37 1.70 -37.84 -23.01
C VAL A 37 2.27 -38.08 -24.41
N SER A 38 1.56 -37.58 -25.42
CA SER A 38 2.04 -37.57 -26.81
C SER A 38 3.33 -36.75 -26.95
N ALA A 39 4.08 -36.98 -28.02
CA ALA A 39 5.29 -36.22 -28.29
C ALA A 39 4.99 -34.71 -28.42
N GLU A 40 3.91 -34.38 -29.12
CA GLU A 40 3.45 -33.00 -29.31
C GLU A 40 3.06 -32.32 -27.99
N GLY A 41 2.25 -32.98 -27.16
CA GLY A 41 1.84 -32.42 -25.87
C GLY A 41 3.01 -32.25 -24.90
N PHE A 42 4.05 -33.09 -25.01
CA PHE A 42 5.28 -32.88 -24.24
C PHE A 42 6.06 -31.68 -24.75
N GLN A 43 6.22 -31.53 -26.08
CA GLN A 43 6.88 -30.37 -26.66
C GLN A 43 6.16 -29.06 -26.32
N GLU A 44 4.83 -29.03 -26.36
CA GLU A 44 4.05 -27.87 -25.96
C GLU A 44 4.31 -27.49 -24.50
N ARG A 45 4.29 -28.47 -23.58
CA ARG A 45 4.62 -28.23 -22.17
C ARG A 45 6.04 -27.69 -22.00
N VAL A 46 7.01 -28.24 -22.74
CA VAL A 46 8.39 -27.76 -22.71
C VAL A 46 8.49 -26.33 -23.25
N ARG A 47 7.77 -26.00 -24.34
CA ARG A 47 7.71 -24.64 -24.88
C ARG A 47 7.06 -23.68 -23.89
N ALA A 48 5.94 -24.05 -23.29
CA ALA A 48 5.26 -23.26 -22.27
C ALA A 48 6.17 -23.03 -21.05
N GLN A 49 6.85 -24.07 -20.57
CA GLN A 49 7.81 -23.95 -19.47
C GLN A 49 8.98 -23.02 -19.84
N ARG A 50 9.50 -23.12 -21.07
CA ARG A 50 10.56 -22.23 -21.56
C ARG A 50 10.08 -20.79 -21.71
N ALA A 51 8.85 -20.57 -22.18
CA ALA A 51 8.27 -19.23 -22.29
C ALA A 51 8.07 -18.58 -20.90
N LEU A 52 7.74 -19.37 -19.87
CA LEU A 52 7.70 -18.89 -18.48
C LEU A 52 9.10 -18.65 -17.91
N ALA A 53 10.10 -19.43 -18.34
CA ALA A 53 11.49 -19.33 -17.88
C ALA A 53 12.32 -18.28 -18.63
N GLU A 54 11.92 -17.89 -19.84
CA GLU A 54 12.40 -16.71 -20.57
C GLU A 54 11.45 -15.53 -20.36
N PRO A 55 11.53 -14.82 -19.22
CA PRO A 55 11.00 -13.46 -19.20
C PRO A 55 11.87 -12.64 -20.14
N GLU A 56 11.32 -12.27 -21.30
CA GLU A 56 11.75 -11.14 -22.13
C GLU A 56 13.27 -10.86 -22.15
N SER A 57 14.07 -11.81 -22.64
CA SER A 57 15.48 -11.56 -22.98
C SER A 57 15.64 -10.72 -24.26
N LYS A 58 14.52 -10.37 -24.92
CA LYS A 58 14.51 -9.56 -26.14
C LYS A 58 14.53 -8.06 -25.79
N GLY A 59 15.73 -7.58 -25.47
CA GLY A 59 16.21 -6.30 -25.99
C GLY A 59 15.49 -5.03 -25.55
N ALA A 60 15.58 -4.72 -24.26
CA ALA A 60 15.62 -3.32 -23.82
C ALA A 60 16.80 -3.17 -22.87
N ALA A 61 17.98 -2.82 -23.43
CA ALA A 61 19.14 -2.44 -22.64
C ALA A 61 18.73 -1.28 -21.74
N THR A 62 18.45 -1.56 -20.47
CA THR A 62 17.84 -0.58 -19.58
C THR A 62 18.96 0.20 -18.90
N TYR A 63 18.84 1.53 -18.90
CA TYR A 63 19.83 2.46 -18.36
C TYR A 63 19.38 2.98 -16.98
N CYS A 64 20.27 2.94 -15.99
CA CYS A 64 20.03 3.56 -14.69
C CYS A 64 20.51 5.02 -14.71
N ALA A 65 19.59 5.97 -14.48
CA ALA A 65 19.92 7.40 -14.42
C ALA A 65 20.77 7.79 -13.20
N VAL A 66 20.62 7.09 -12.07
CA VAL A 66 21.33 7.42 -10.82
C VAL A 66 22.75 6.86 -10.77
N CYS A 67 22.97 5.70 -11.39
CA CYS A 67 24.29 5.09 -11.48
C CYS A 67 24.98 5.32 -12.82
N SER A 68 24.29 5.91 -13.80
CA SER A 68 24.77 6.16 -15.16
C SER A 68 25.25 4.90 -15.87
N LYS A 69 24.64 3.73 -15.57
CA LYS A 69 25.06 2.41 -16.07
C LYS A 69 24.01 1.81 -17.00
N LYS A 70 24.46 1.20 -18.10
CA LYS A 70 23.64 0.42 -19.04
C LYS A 70 23.74 -1.07 -18.70
N PHE A 71 22.61 -1.76 -18.71
CA PHE A 71 22.55 -3.19 -18.42
C PHE A 71 22.14 -3.98 -19.67
N ALA A 72 22.78 -5.13 -19.87
CA ALA A 72 22.56 -5.98 -21.04
C ALA A 72 21.22 -6.73 -21.01
N SER A 73 20.59 -6.84 -19.84
CA SER A 73 19.26 -7.45 -19.68
C SER A 73 18.44 -6.70 -18.63
N PHE A 74 17.12 -6.75 -18.78
CA PHE A 74 16.18 -6.18 -17.81
C PHE A 74 16.37 -6.79 -16.42
N LYS A 75 16.59 -8.10 -16.34
CA LYS A 75 16.84 -8.81 -15.07
C LYS A 75 18.10 -8.32 -14.34
N ALA A 76 19.17 -8.01 -15.08
CA ALA A 76 20.37 -7.42 -14.49
C ALA A 76 20.11 -5.99 -13.98
N TYR A 77 19.29 -5.23 -14.69
CA TYR A 77 18.83 -3.90 -14.26
C TYR A 77 17.97 -3.97 -12.99
N GLU A 78 16.97 -4.86 -12.92
CA GLU A 78 16.15 -5.05 -11.72
C GLU A 78 17.00 -5.44 -10.49
N ASN A 79 17.97 -6.33 -10.67
CA ASN A 79 18.89 -6.70 -9.61
C ASN A 79 19.76 -5.50 -9.19
N HIS A 80 20.19 -4.68 -10.16
CA HIS A 80 20.90 -3.44 -9.87
C HIS A 80 20.07 -2.47 -9.03
N LEU A 81 18.78 -2.27 -9.33
CA LEU A 81 17.89 -1.42 -8.54
C LEU A 81 17.76 -1.89 -7.09
N LYS A 82 17.83 -3.20 -6.86
CA LYS A 82 17.81 -3.80 -5.51
C LYS A 82 19.16 -3.79 -4.80
N SER A 83 20.24 -3.45 -5.51
CA SER A 83 21.59 -3.45 -4.92
C SER A 83 21.74 -2.33 -3.88
N ARG A 84 22.47 -2.62 -2.79
CA ARG A 84 22.74 -1.64 -1.71
C ARG A 84 23.26 -0.31 -2.24
N ARG A 85 24.16 -0.37 -3.23
CA ARG A 85 24.79 0.81 -3.84
C ARG A 85 23.77 1.71 -4.54
N HIS A 86 22.83 1.15 -5.29
CA HIS A 86 21.78 1.95 -5.94
C HIS A 86 20.86 2.58 -4.89
N VAL A 87 20.37 1.78 -3.95
CA VAL A 87 19.45 2.22 -2.89
C VAL A 87 20.06 3.33 -2.03
N GLU A 88 21.35 3.25 -1.69
CA GLU A 88 22.04 4.26 -0.90
C GLU A 88 22.22 5.58 -1.66
N LEU A 89 22.55 5.51 -2.96
CA LEU A 89 22.65 6.70 -3.81
C LEU A 89 21.30 7.38 -3.99
N GLU A 90 20.23 6.62 -4.20
CA GLU A 90 18.86 7.13 -4.24
C GLU A 90 18.49 7.81 -2.91
N LYS A 91 18.72 7.14 -1.77
CA LYS A 91 18.45 7.73 -0.44
C LYS A 91 19.22 9.02 -0.22
N LYS A 92 20.49 9.08 -0.61
CA LYS A 92 21.33 10.28 -0.47
C LYS A 92 20.91 11.40 -1.43
N ALA A 93 20.39 11.06 -2.61
CA ALA A 93 19.81 12.04 -3.53
C ALA A 93 18.50 12.61 -2.99
N VAL A 94 17.64 11.76 -2.40
CA VAL A 94 16.40 12.18 -1.75
C VAL A 94 16.68 13.06 -0.53
N SER A 95 17.61 12.67 0.36
CA SER A 95 17.99 13.46 1.55
C SER A 95 18.42 14.87 1.16
N ARG A 96 19.35 14.99 0.20
CA ARG A 96 19.80 16.29 -0.30
C ARG A 96 18.68 17.12 -0.93
N LYS A 97 17.75 16.48 -1.64
CA LYS A 97 16.57 17.18 -2.20
C LYS A 97 15.65 17.70 -1.10
N VAL A 98 15.49 16.95 0.00
CA VAL A 98 14.70 17.36 1.17
C VAL A 98 15.38 18.52 1.88
N GLU A 99 16.68 18.44 2.12
CA GLU A 99 17.47 19.51 2.73
C GLU A 99 17.37 20.81 1.93
N ILE A 100 17.60 20.77 0.61
CA ILE A 100 17.48 21.94 -0.27
C ILE A 100 16.05 22.52 -0.26
N LYS A 101 15.02 21.67 -0.15
CA LYS A 101 13.63 22.14 -0.04
C LYS A 101 13.32 22.74 1.33
N ASN A 102 13.93 22.21 2.39
CA ASN A 102 13.76 22.70 3.76
C ASN A 102 14.46 24.07 3.92
N GLU A 103 15.67 24.20 3.39
CA GLU A 103 16.42 25.46 3.37
C GLU A 103 15.68 26.54 2.57
N LYS A 104 15.10 26.19 1.42
CA LYS A 104 14.23 27.10 0.65
C LYS A 104 12.89 27.41 1.34
N ASN A 105 12.43 26.59 2.28
CA ASN A 105 11.26 26.91 3.11
C ASN A 105 11.63 27.89 4.23
N LEU A 106 12.81 27.69 4.83
CA LEU A 106 13.38 28.60 5.83
C LEU A 106 13.65 29.98 5.23
N GLU A 107 14.27 30.04 4.05
CA GLU A 107 14.60 31.29 3.34
C GLU A 107 13.35 32.03 2.84
N LYS A 108 12.26 31.31 2.53
CA LYS A 108 10.96 31.89 2.15
C LYS A 108 10.08 32.28 3.34
N GLY A 109 10.62 32.25 4.57
CA GLY A 109 9.93 32.78 5.75
C GLY A 109 8.83 31.88 6.33
N LEU A 110 8.82 30.59 6.02
CA LEU A 110 8.00 29.59 6.74
C LEU A 110 8.73 29.00 7.96
N GLY A 111 9.88 29.56 8.35
CA GLY A 111 10.44 29.43 9.68
C GLY A 111 9.80 30.43 10.64
N VAL A 112 8.50 30.28 10.94
CA VAL A 112 7.90 30.96 12.09
C VAL A 112 8.23 30.16 13.33
N ASP A 113 9.47 30.29 13.79
CA ASP A 113 9.83 30.16 15.19
C ASP A 113 9.91 31.57 15.77
N SER A 114 8.74 32.22 15.92
CA SER A 114 8.56 33.35 16.86
C SER A 114 7.07 33.69 17.07
N VAL A 115 6.23 32.66 17.21
CA VAL A 115 4.99 32.85 17.96
C VAL A 115 4.83 31.60 18.80
N ASP A 116 4.97 31.73 20.11
CA ASP A 116 4.73 30.64 21.07
C ASP A 116 3.41 29.96 20.73
N LYS A 117 3.49 28.72 20.25
CA LYS A 117 2.33 27.94 19.82
C LYS A 117 1.31 27.82 20.96
N ASP A 118 1.79 27.84 22.21
CA ASP A 118 0.97 27.86 23.41
C ASP A 118 0.24 29.19 23.61
N ALA A 119 0.87 30.32 23.29
CA ALA A 119 0.21 31.63 23.32
C ALA A 119 -0.87 31.74 22.23
N VAL A 120 -0.61 31.21 21.04
CA VAL A 120 -1.59 31.17 19.94
C VAL A 120 -2.76 30.25 20.30
N ASN A 121 -2.49 29.06 20.84
CA ASN A 121 -3.53 28.14 21.27
C ASN A 121 -4.35 28.68 22.45
N ALA A 122 -3.70 29.35 23.41
CA ALA A 122 -4.38 30.03 24.51
C ALA A 122 -5.28 31.16 23.99
N ALA A 123 -4.80 31.97 23.03
CA ALA A 123 -5.59 33.02 22.41
C ALA A 123 -6.81 32.46 21.65
N ILE A 124 -6.65 31.35 20.93
CA ILE A 124 -7.76 30.66 20.25
C ILE A 124 -8.79 30.17 21.27
N GLN A 125 -8.36 29.53 22.37
CA GLN A 125 -9.27 29.07 23.43
C GLN A 125 -9.98 30.23 24.13
N GLN A 126 -9.29 31.34 24.36
CA GLN A 126 -9.88 32.56 24.95
C GLN A 126 -10.92 33.19 24.03
N ALA A 127 -10.66 33.25 22.72
CA ALA A 127 -11.61 33.76 21.74
C ALA A 127 -12.86 32.88 21.65
N ILE A 128 -12.71 31.55 21.65
CA ILE A 128 -13.84 30.61 21.68
C ILE A 128 -14.65 30.80 22.97
N LYS A 129 -13.98 30.89 24.13
CA LYS A 129 -14.64 31.11 25.42
C LYS A 129 -15.42 32.42 25.44
N ALA A 130 -14.85 33.50 24.92
CA ALA A 130 -15.51 34.80 24.81
C ALA A 130 -16.76 34.74 23.91
N GLN A 131 -16.70 34.05 22.77
CA GLN A 131 -17.85 33.85 21.88
C GLN A 131 -18.96 33.00 22.52
N THR A 132 -18.62 31.99 23.32
CA THR A 132 -19.63 31.18 24.05
C THR A 132 -20.26 31.92 25.24
N SER A 133 -19.57 32.93 25.80
CA SER A 133 -20.08 33.77 26.90
C SER A 133 -20.97 34.93 26.44
N MET A 134 -20.96 35.25 25.14
CA MET A 134 -21.90 36.19 24.51
C MET A 134 -23.12 35.44 23.98
N SER A 135 -23.87 34.81 24.88
CA SER A 135 -25.19 34.28 24.55
C SER A 135 -26.25 35.29 25.02
N PRO A 136 -26.94 36.01 24.11
CA PRO A 136 -28.10 36.81 24.49
C PRO A 136 -29.27 35.89 24.81
N LYS A 137 -29.61 35.77 26.10
CA LYS A 137 -30.84 35.12 26.57
C LYS A 137 -32.04 36.03 26.22
N LYS A 138 -32.96 35.51 25.40
CA LYS A 138 -34.45 35.61 25.49
C LYS A 138 -35.03 37.05 25.40
N ALA A 139 -35.90 37.44 24.47
CA ALA A 139 -37.24 36.92 24.16
C ALA A 139 -37.86 37.68 22.95
N PRO A 140 -39.07 37.34 22.46
CA PRO A 140 -39.57 37.50 21.10
C PRO A 140 -40.22 38.86 20.80
N LEU A 141 -40.42 39.20 19.52
CA LEU A 141 -41.59 39.91 18.92
C LEU A 141 -41.33 40.26 17.43
N VAL A 142 -42.27 39.88 16.56
CA VAL A 142 -42.54 40.42 15.20
C VAL A 142 -43.77 41.35 15.33
N PRO A 143 -43.99 42.42 14.53
CA PRO A 143 -44.39 42.27 13.10
C PRO A 143 -44.06 43.43 12.11
N GLU A 144 -44.32 43.12 10.81
CA GLU A 144 -44.66 44.00 9.66
C GLU A 144 -43.64 45.02 9.12
N ALA A 145 -43.48 45.32 7.83
CA ALA A 145 -43.93 44.84 6.50
C ALA A 145 -42.93 45.54 5.51
N GLU A 146 -42.57 45.10 4.30
CA GLU A 146 -43.38 44.86 3.11
C GLU A 146 -42.58 44.06 2.05
N SER A 147 -43.34 43.31 1.25
CA SER A 147 -43.02 42.44 0.10
C SER A 147 -42.63 43.25 -1.18
N PRO A 148 -42.10 42.67 -2.30
CA PRO A 148 -42.63 41.45 -2.95
C PRO A 148 -41.66 40.45 -3.63
N SER A 149 -42.21 39.24 -3.77
CA SER A 149 -41.81 37.98 -4.45
C SER A 149 -41.84 38.10 -6.00
N PRO A 150 -41.82 37.02 -6.85
CA PRO A 150 -41.78 35.56 -6.61
C PRO A 150 -40.92 34.71 -7.58
N VAL A 151 -40.55 33.47 -7.21
CA VAL A 151 -40.90 32.26 -8.00
C VAL A 151 -40.78 30.96 -7.16
N ALA A 152 -41.83 30.13 -7.20
CA ALA A 152 -41.87 28.71 -6.79
C ALA A 152 -41.10 27.84 -7.83
N VAL A 153 -40.65 26.59 -7.61
CA VAL A 153 -41.41 25.41 -7.15
C VAL A 153 -40.47 24.27 -6.68
N ALA A 154 -40.96 23.49 -5.69
CA ALA A 154 -40.72 22.10 -5.23
C ALA A 154 -39.91 21.11 -6.12
N ALA A 155 -39.32 19.99 -5.66
CA ALA A 155 -39.21 19.27 -4.39
C ALA A 155 -38.10 18.20 -4.55
N GLY A 156 -37.44 17.81 -3.45
CA GLY A 156 -36.48 16.70 -3.45
C GLY A 156 -35.69 16.61 -2.15
N GLY A 157 -36.39 16.40 -1.03
CA GLY A 157 -35.79 16.31 0.30
C GLY A 157 -34.84 15.13 0.45
N ARG A 158 -33.59 15.41 0.83
CA ARG A 158 -32.70 14.44 1.47
C ARG A 158 -32.36 14.99 2.85
N GLY A 159 -33.08 14.49 3.86
CA GLY A 159 -33.03 14.96 5.24
C GLY A 159 -31.60 14.96 5.77
N THR A 160 -31.13 16.13 6.17
CA THR A 160 -29.97 16.26 7.05
C THR A 160 -30.43 15.73 8.40
N GLN A 161 -30.07 14.48 8.72
CA GLN A 161 -30.30 13.94 10.05
C GLN A 161 -29.56 14.85 11.04
N GLN A 162 -30.32 15.62 11.83
CA GLN A 162 -29.78 16.28 13.00
C GLN A 162 -29.27 15.17 13.91
N ARG A 163 -27.95 15.03 13.97
CA ARG A 163 -27.34 14.06 14.86
C ARG A 163 -27.52 14.57 16.28
N ASP A 164 -28.11 13.72 17.12
CA ASP A 164 -28.43 14.03 18.51
C ASP A 164 -27.17 14.57 19.23
N PRO A 165 -27.18 15.79 19.80
CA PRO A 165 -26.01 16.40 20.45
C PRO A 165 -25.42 15.59 21.60
N ALA A 166 -26.15 14.58 22.10
CA ALA A 166 -25.71 13.67 23.15
C ALA A 166 -24.85 12.50 22.64
N GLU A 167 -24.83 12.22 21.33
CA GLU A 167 -23.91 11.21 20.78
C GLU A 167 -22.50 11.77 20.67
N LYS A 168 -21.61 11.27 21.53
CA LYS A 168 -20.18 11.58 21.45
C LYS A 168 -19.69 11.32 20.03
N PRO A 169 -19.04 12.28 19.37
CA PRO A 169 -18.58 12.11 18.00
C PRO A 169 -17.61 10.92 17.93
N PRO A 170 -17.64 10.12 16.85
CA PRO A 170 -16.88 8.87 16.73
C PRO A 170 -15.39 9.03 17.04
N ARG A 171 -14.83 10.20 16.75
CA ARG A 171 -13.44 10.54 17.05
C ARG A 171 -13.16 10.63 18.55
N LEU A 172 -14.07 11.18 19.35
CA LEU A 172 -13.95 11.22 20.81
C LEU A 172 -14.09 9.82 21.42
N GLN A 173 -15.01 9.00 20.92
CA GLN A 173 -15.10 7.59 21.35
C GLN A 173 -13.80 6.82 21.06
N TRP A 174 -13.16 7.09 19.93
CA TRP A 174 -11.86 6.49 19.59
C TRP A 174 -10.77 6.91 20.58
N PHE A 175 -10.71 8.19 20.96
CA PHE A 175 -9.75 8.67 21.96
C PHE A 175 -10.02 8.11 23.36
N GLU A 176 -11.28 8.02 23.78
CA GLU A 176 -11.66 7.36 25.05
C GLU A 176 -11.24 5.89 25.06
N GLN A 177 -11.39 5.17 23.94
CA GLN A 177 -10.93 3.78 23.82
C GLN A 177 -9.40 3.64 23.90
N GLN A 178 -8.65 4.57 23.29
CA GLN A 178 -7.19 4.56 23.41
C GLN A 178 -6.72 4.84 24.84
N ALA A 179 -7.32 5.83 25.52
CA ALA A 179 -7.00 6.14 26.91
C ALA A 179 -7.30 4.95 27.84
N LYS A 180 -8.43 4.27 27.63
CA LYS A 180 -8.81 3.09 28.39
C LYS A 180 -7.88 1.89 28.15
N LYS A 181 -7.35 1.76 26.93
CA LYS A 181 -6.36 0.73 26.58
C LYS A 181 -5.01 1.00 27.25
N LEU A 182 -4.57 2.26 27.30
CA LEU A 182 -3.34 2.65 27.96
C LEU A 182 -3.42 2.46 29.49
N ALA A 183 -4.53 2.86 30.11
CA ALA A 183 -4.76 2.64 31.54
C ALA A 183 -4.84 1.16 31.92
N LYS A 184 -5.33 0.31 31.01
CA LYS A 184 -5.32 -1.14 31.19
C LYS A 184 -3.90 -1.71 31.13
N GLN A 185 -3.09 -1.27 30.16
CA GLN A 185 -1.67 -1.67 30.06
C GLN A 185 -0.89 -1.26 31.31
N GLN A 186 -1.07 -0.03 31.79
CA GLN A 186 -0.39 0.43 33.01
C GLN A 186 -0.76 -0.38 34.25
N ARG A 187 -2.03 -0.82 34.37
CA ARG A 187 -2.47 -1.69 35.47
C ARG A 187 -1.93 -3.12 35.34
N GLU A 188 -1.81 -3.63 34.12
CA GLU A 188 -1.23 -4.96 33.85
C GLU A 188 0.28 -4.95 34.15
N GLU A 189 1.01 -3.90 33.74
CA GLU A 189 2.42 -3.68 34.08
C GLU A 189 2.64 -3.56 35.60
N GLU A 190 1.80 -2.79 36.31
CA GLU A 190 1.86 -2.66 37.77
C GLU A 190 1.56 -3.99 38.50
N SER A 191 0.72 -4.86 37.92
CA SER A 191 0.42 -6.18 38.50
C SER A 191 1.47 -7.26 38.22
N GLU A 192 2.27 -7.11 37.17
CA GLU A 192 3.39 -8.00 36.86
C GLU A 192 4.60 -7.68 37.75
N GLU A 193 4.81 -6.41 38.14
CA GLU A 193 5.88 -6.00 39.07
C GLU A 193 5.67 -6.50 40.51
N ASP A 194 4.43 -6.72 40.95
CA ASP A 194 4.10 -7.23 42.30
C ASP A 194 4.26 -8.77 42.45
N LEU A 195 4.45 -9.52 41.35
CA LEU A 195 4.55 -10.99 41.37
C LEU A 195 5.99 -11.53 41.38
N ASP A 196 7.00 -10.66 41.23
CA ASP A 196 8.43 -11.01 41.28
C ASP A 196 9.10 -10.65 42.63
N GLY A 197 8.29 -10.39 43.67
CA GLY A 197 8.71 -9.85 44.97
C GLY A 197 8.39 -10.68 46.22
N ASP A 198 8.42 -12.02 46.17
CA ASP A 198 8.51 -12.90 47.35
C ASP A 198 9.52 -14.04 47.14
#